data_AF-A0A6G8QCK9-F1
#
_entry.id   AF-A0A6G8QCK9-F1
#
_cell.length_a   1.000
_cell.length_b   1.000
_cell.length_c   1.000
_cell.angle_alpha   90.00
_cell.angle_beta   90.00
_cell.angle_gamma   90.00
#
_symmetry.space_group_name_H-M   'P 1'
#
loop_
_entity.id
_entity.type
_entity.pdbx_description
1 polymer ?
#
loop_
_entity_poly.entity_id
_entity_poly.type
_entity_poly.pdbx_seq_one_letter_code
_entity_poly.pdbx_strand_id
1 'polypeptide(L)'
;MRKVTMVAVMVAALLVMTAGVALAANFRGTDGPNTIIGTKNADRIDALAGDDNLFGGGGNDRLIANRGDDDVYAGVGADTVNAGRGDDYIEVQGDDRRDVVRCGSGRDVVKANPQDALAGDCEVTKAAPLK
;
A
#
# COMPACT_ATOMS: atom_id res chain seq x y z
N MET A 1 -8.55 -19.25 64.69
CA MET A 1 -8.24 -18.28 63.61
C MET A 1 -7.68 -19.05 62.41
N ARG A 2 -8.08 -18.69 61.18
CA ARG A 2 -8.04 -19.48 59.92
C ARG A 2 -6.64 -19.91 59.43
N LYS A 3 -6.56 -21.13 58.89
CA LYS A 3 -5.50 -21.63 57.98
C LYS A 3 -5.79 -21.17 56.54
N VAL A 4 -4.80 -20.69 55.78
CA VAL A 4 -4.76 -20.62 54.29
C VAL A 4 -3.28 -20.61 53.87
N THR A 5 -2.65 -21.74 53.55
CA THR A 5 -2.35 -22.33 52.21
C THR A 5 -1.56 -21.47 51.20
N MET A 6 -0.38 -22.02 50.87
CA MET A 6 0.61 -21.74 49.84
C MET A 6 0.02 -21.58 48.41
N VAL A 7 0.49 -20.59 47.64
CA VAL A 7 0.53 -20.67 46.16
C VAL A 7 1.79 -19.97 45.66
N ALA A 8 2.77 -20.77 45.23
CA ALA A 8 3.82 -20.33 44.33
C ALA A 8 3.19 -20.10 42.95
N VAL A 9 3.12 -18.86 42.48
CA VAL A 9 2.82 -18.59 41.08
C VAL A 9 4.16 -18.44 40.37
N MET A 10 4.58 -19.52 39.72
CA MET A 10 5.59 -19.46 38.67
C MET A 10 5.09 -18.50 37.60
N VAL A 11 5.75 -17.36 37.46
CA VAL A 11 5.67 -16.60 36.21
C VAL A 11 6.48 -17.38 35.20
N ALA A 12 5.86 -18.41 34.61
CA ALA A 12 6.33 -18.94 33.35
C ALA A 12 6.23 -17.76 32.37
N ALA A 13 7.39 -17.24 31.97
CA ALA A 13 7.47 -16.30 30.87
C ALA A 13 6.78 -16.95 29.68
N LEU A 14 5.56 -16.50 29.39
CA LEU A 14 4.90 -16.80 28.13
C LEU A 14 5.79 -16.12 27.09
N LEU A 15 6.72 -16.90 26.52
CA LEU A 15 7.40 -16.52 25.31
C LEU A 15 6.28 -16.43 24.28
N VAL A 16 5.76 -15.22 24.07
CA VAL A 16 4.87 -14.97 22.96
C VAL A 16 5.77 -15.12 21.74
N MET A 17 5.82 -16.34 21.22
CA MET A 17 6.14 -16.60 19.82
C MET A 17 5.05 -15.86 19.05
N THR A 18 5.21 -14.55 18.88
CA THR A 18 4.41 -13.82 17.90
C THR A 18 4.87 -14.40 16.57
N ALA A 19 4.22 -15.49 16.13
CA ALA A 19 4.18 -15.81 14.72
C ALA A 19 3.71 -14.53 14.07
N GLY A 20 4.62 -13.90 13.31
CA GLY A 20 4.42 -12.58 12.73
C GLY A 20 3.08 -12.57 12.01
N VAL A 21 2.06 -12.02 12.65
CA VAL A 21 0.82 -11.70 11.98
C VAL A 21 1.25 -10.59 11.04
N ALA A 22 1.14 -10.81 9.74
CA ALA A 22 1.34 -9.78 8.74
C ALA A 22 0.26 -8.72 8.96
N LEU A 23 0.50 -7.83 9.92
CA LEU A 23 -0.34 -6.67 10.17
C LEU A 23 -0.04 -5.71 9.04
N ALA A 24 -1.08 -5.31 8.35
CA ALA A 24 -0.93 -4.25 7.39
C ALA A 24 -0.36 -3.00 8.05
N ALA A 25 0.76 -2.48 7.56
CA ALA A 25 1.30 -1.24 8.08
C ALA A 25 0.43 -0.08 7.58
N ASN A 26 0.23 0.93 8.42
CA ASN A 26 -0.51 2.13 8.04
C ASN A 26 0.49 3.28 7.98
N PHE A 27 0.74 3.78 6.78
CA PHE A 27 1.54 4.97 6.54
C PHE A 27 0.63 6.14 6.24
N ARG A 28 0.92 7.28 6.86
CA ARG A 28 0.22 8.53 6.62
C ARG A 28 1.25 9.62 6.35
N GLY A 29 1.09 10.31 5.23
CA GLY A 29 1.89 11.47 4.85
C GLY A 29 1.42 12.75 5.53
N THR A 30 1.67 13.87 4.86
CA THR A 30 1.41 15.25 5.29
C THR A 30 0.79 16.03 4.13
N ASP A 31 0.40 17.29 4.34
CA ASP A 31 -0.11 18.13 3.23
C ASP A 31 1.01 18.70 2.33
N GLY A 32 2.22 18.15 2.40
CA GLY A 32 3.34 18.54 1.55
C GLY A 32 4.13 17.31 1.09
N PRO A 33 5.08 17.49 0.16
CA PRO A 33 5.72 16.40 -0.57
C PRO A 33 6.33 15.33 0.36
N ASN A 34 6.04 14.08 0.06
CA ASN A 34 6.50 12.93 0.83
C ASN A 34 7.20 11.89 -0.06
N THR A 35 8.01 11.08 0.60
CA THR A 35 8.48 9.81 0.05
C THR A 35 8.09 8.75 1.05
N ILE A 36 7.17 7.87 0.66
CA ILE A 36 6.64 6.82 1.52
C ILE A 36 7.00 5.48 0.90
N ILE A 37 7.71 4.66 1.68
CA ILE A 37 8.13 3.33 1.28
C ILE A 37 7.44 2.33 2.20
N GLY A 38 6.61 1.49 1.60
CA GLY A 38 5.93 0.37 2.23
C GLY A 38 6.89 -0.78 2.54
N THR A 39 6.32 -1.96 2.69
CA THR A 39 6.99 -3.15 3.17
C THR A 39 6.87 -4.28 2.16
N LYS A 40 7.10 -5.52 2.60
CA LYS A 40 6.87 -6.74 1.81
C LYS A 40 5.52 -7.39 2.14
N ASN A 41 4.72 -6.74 2.97
CA ASN A 41 3.39 -7.20 3.38
C ASN A 41 2.36 -6.18 2.89
N ALA A 42 1.10 -6.59 2.85
CA ALA A 42 -0.02 -5.72 2.49
C ALA A 42 -0.07 -4.45 3.35
N ASP A 43 0.07 -3.28 2.76
CA ASP A 43 0.12 -1.99 3.45
C ASP A 43 -1.06 -1.09 3.11
N ARG A 44 -1.30 -0.08 3.94
CA ARG A 44 -2.22 1.03 3.69
C ARG A 44 -1.42 2.32 3.72
N ILE A 45 -1.33 3.00 2.59
CA ILE A 45 -0.61 4.27 2.45
C ILE A 45 -1.62 5.36 2.06
N ASP A 46 -1.65 6.44 2.84
CA ASP A 46 -2.43 7.66 2.57
C ASP A 46 -1.50 8.88 2.63
N ALA A 47 -1.08 9.37 1.46
CA ALA A 47 -0.02 10.39 1.35
C ALA A 47 -0.53 11.83 1.61
N LEU A 48 -1.83 12.05 1.43
CA LEU A 48 -2.54 13.32 1.62
C LEU A 48 -2.35 14.34 0.49
N ALA A 49 -1.67 15.44 0.71
CA ALA A 49 -1.54 16.47 -0.32
C ALA A 49 -0.07 16.77 -0.57
N GLY A 50 0.22 17.34 -1.74
CA GLY A 50 1.58 17.55 -2.20
C GLY A 50 1.97 16.50 -3.22
N ASP A 51 3.11 16.73 -3.87
CA ASP A 51 3.61 15.87 -4.94
C ASP A 51 4.42 14.74 -4.30
N ASP A 52 3.83 13.55 -4.22
CA ASP A 52 4.32 12.45 -3.41
C ASP A 52 4.99 11.34 -4.24
N ASN A 53 5.94 10.64 -3.62
CA ASN A 53 6.52 9.41 -4.16
C ASN A 53 6.09 8.22 -3.28
N LEU A 54 5.22 7.36 -3.80
CA LEU A 54 4.68 6.21 -3.10
C LEU A 54 5.27 4.91 -3.65
N PHE A 55 5.82 4.07 -2.77
CA PHE A 55 6.30 2.74 -3.11
C PHE A 55 5.57 1.72 -2.23
N GLY A 56 4.67 0.90 -2.78
CA GLY A 56 3.94 -0.14 -2.02
C GLY A 56 4.85 -1.28 -1.59
N GLY A 57 5.62 -1.80 -2.54
CA GLY A 57 6.65 -2.80 -2.29
C GLY A 57 6.15 -4.19 -2.65
N GLY A 58 5.84 -5.01 -1.66
CA GLY A 58 5.26 -6.33 -1.90
C GLY A 58 4.05 -6.57 -1.00
N GLY A 59 3.14 -7.44 -1.43
CA GLY A 59 1.88 -7.66 -0.73
C GLY A 59 0.73 -6.96 -1.44
N ASN A 60 -0.48 -7.10 -0.92
CA ASN A 60 -1.66 -6.49 -1.54
C ASN A 60 -1.92 -5.13 -0.88
N ASP A 61 -1.47 -4.07 -1.51
CA ASP A 61 -1.42 -2.74 -0.94
C ASP A 61 -2.67 -1.92 -1.27
N ARG A 62 -2.96 -0.94 -0.41
CA ARG A 62 -3.91 0.13 -0.68
C ARG A 62 -3.18 1.46 -0.66
N LEU A 63 -3.01 2.05 -1.82
CA LEU A 63 -2.24 3.28 -2.05
C LEU A 63 -3.21 4.43 -2.39
N ILE A 64 -3.18 5.49 -1.61
CA ILE A 64 -4.00 6.69 -1.80
C ILE A 64 -3.05 7.89 -1.80
N ALA A 65 -2.84 8.52 -2.95
CA ALA A 65 -1.96 9.69 -3.06
C ALA A 65 -2.74 11.00 -2.76
N ASN A 66 -3.95 11.11 -3.28
CA ASN A 66 -4.96 12.17 -3.15
C ASN A 66 -4.73 13.44 -3.99
N ARG A 67 -3.97 14.44 -3.57
CA ARG A 67 -3.89 15.73 -4.29
C ARG A 67 -2.45 16.16 -4.49
N GLY A 68 -2.04 16.35 -5.73
CA GLY A 68 -0.67 16.67 -6.11
C GLY A 68 -0.32 15.89 -7.36
N ASP A 69 0.81 16.22 -7.99
CA ASP A 69 1.31 15.43 -9.11
C ASP A 69 2.15 14.27 -8.54
N ASP A 70 1.56 13.07 -8.47
CA ASP A 70 2.10 11.96 -7.69
C ASP A 70 2.80 10.90 -8.54
N ASP A 71 3.89 10.34 -8.00
CA ASP A 71 4.61 9.18 -8.54
C ASP A 71 4.27 7.92 -7.70
N VAL A 72 3.44 7.02 -8.24
CA VAL A 72 2.96 5.82 -7.52
C VAL A 72 3.51 4.53 -8.14
N TYR A 73 4.28 3.78 -7.36
CA TYR A 73 4.82 2.46 -7.70
C TYR A 73 4.21 1.41 -6.78
N ALA A 74 3.26 0.62 -7.28
CA ALA A 74 2.53 -0.32 -6.42
C ALA A 74 3.40 -1.51 -5.99
N GLY A 75 4.11 -2.11 -6.95
CA GLY A 75 5.03 -3.20 -6.68
C GLY A 75 4.43 -4.56 -7.00
N VAL A 76 4.69 -5.55 -6.15
CA VAL A 76 4.27 -6.94 -6.37
C VAL A 76 3.09 -7.28 -5.48
N GLY A 77 2.00 -7.77 -6.07
CA GLY A 77 0.79 -8.15 -5.36
C GLY A 77 -0.45 -7.70 -6.09
N ALA A 78 -1.62 -7.94 -5.49
CA ALA A 78 -2.86 -7.42 -6.03
C ALA A 78 -3.21 -6.12 -5.31
N ASP A 79 -2.89 -5.00 -5.93
CA ASP A 79 -2.90 -3.67 -5.34
C ASP A 79 -4.15 -2.87 -5.71
N THR A 80 -4.48 -1.90 -4.87
CA THR A 80 -5.51 -0.90 -5.15
C THR A 80 -4.90 0.49 -5.06
N VAL A 81 -4.86 1.18 -6.19
CA VAL A 81 -4.32 2.54 -6.33
C VAL A 81 -5.44 3.53 -6.55
N ASN A 82 -5.39 4.64 -5.81
CA ASN A 82 -6.17 5.85 -6.06
C ASN A 82 -5.20 7.04 -6.08
N ALA A 83 -4.84 7.53 -7.27
CA ALA A 83 -3.87 8.60 -7.42
C ALA A 83 -4.51 9.96 -7.03
N GLY A 84 -5.65 10.30 -7.63
CA GLY A 84 -6.53 11.34 -7.09
C GLY A 84 -6.62 12.55 -7.99
N ARG A 85 -6.09 13.71 -7.60
CA ARG A 85 -6.07 14.90 -8.45
C ARG A 85 -4.64 15.33 -8.69
N GLY A 86 -4.31 15.58 -9.95
CA GLY A 86 -2.98 15.97 -10.39
C GLY A 86 -2.67 15.30 -11.71
N ASP A 87 -1.55 15.65 -12.33
CA ASP A 87 -1.02 14.90 -13.46
C ASP A 87 -0.15 13.76 -12.90
N ASP A 88 -0.74 12.59 -12.67
CA ASP A 88 -0.12 11.49 -11.95
C ASP A 88 0.65 10.50 -12.85
N TYR A 89 1.71 9.90 -12.33
CA TYR A 89 2.40 8.75 -12.91
C TYR A 89 2.20 7.51 -12.04
N ILE A 90 1.64 6.46 -12.62
CA ILE A 90 1.26 5.23 -11.91
C ILE A 90 1.90 4.02 -12.58
N GLU A 91 2.62 3.21 -11.81
CA GLU A 91 3.22 1.96 -12.24
C GLU A 91 2.73 0.80 -11.36
N VAL A 92 1.87 -0.04 -11.93
CA VAL A 92 1.35 -1.27 -11.29
C VAL A 92 1.88 -2.54 -11.97
N GLN A 93 2.65 -2.40 -13.04
CA GLN A 93 3.40 -3.52 -13.61
C GLN A 93 4.45 -4.03 -12.60
N GLY A 94 4.31 -5.27 -12.14
CA GLY A 94 5.27 -5.89 -11.23
C GLY A 94 5.23 -7.41 -11.23
N ASP A 95 4.05 -7.97 -11.51
CA ASP A 95 3.80 -9.41 -11.62
C ASP A 95 2.53 -9.69 -12.45
N ASP A 96 2.06 -10.93 -12.45
CA ASP A 96 0.83 -11.35 -13.14
C ASP A 96 -0.45 -11.21 -12.27
N ARG A 97 -0.35 -10.53 -11.13
CA ARG A 97 -1.52 -10.25 -10.30
C ARG A 97 -2.29 -9.11 -10.96
N ARG A 98 -3.50 -8.92 -10.44
CA ARG A 98 -4.46 -8.00 -11.02
C ARG A 98 -4.64 -6.83 -10.08
N ASP A 99 -4.29 -5.67 -10.59
CA ASP A 99 -4.42 -4.40 -9.87
C ASP A 99 -5.72 -3.69 -10.23
N VAL A 100 -6.09 -2.74 -9.37
CA VAL A 100 -7.20 -1.83 -9.59
C VAL A 100 -6.69 -0.40 -9.44
N VAL A 101 -6.77 0.38 -10.51
CA VAL A 101 -6.29 1.76 -10.54
C VAL A 101 -7.44 2.71 -10.80
N ARG A 102 -7.55 3.74 -9.96
CA ARG A 102 -8.28 4.97 -10.25
C ARG A 102 -7.26 6.09 -10.38
N CYS A 103 -7.22 6.70 -11.56
CA CYS A 103 -6.31 7.80 -11.83
C CYS A 103 -6.87 9.09 -11.24
N GLY A 104 -8.16 9.33 -11.47
CA GLY A 104 -8.88 10.45 -10.90
C GLY A 104 -8.96 11.61 -11.89
N SER A 105 -8.51 12.81 -11.53
CA SER A 105 -8.60 13.96 -12.42
C SER A 105 -7.25 14.58 -12.70
N GLY A 106 -6.98 14.82 -13.97
CA GLY A 106 -5.76 15.44 -14.45
C GLY A 106 -5.40 14.82 -15.78
N ARG A 107 -4.12 14.73 -16.10
CA ARG A 107 -3.63 13.97 -17.24
C ARG A 107 -2.67 12.92 -16.76
N ASP A 108 -3.20 11.72 -16.59
CA ASP A 108 -2.50 10.65 -15.90
C ASP A 108 -1.83 9.69 -16.88
N VAL A 109 -0.71 9.12 -16.43
CA VAL A 109 0.04 8.11 -17.16
C VAL A 109 0.09 6.84 -16.34
N VAL A 110 -0.49 5.76 -16.86
CA VAL A 110 -0.47 4.45 -16.22
C VAL A 110 0.35 3.45 -17.03
N LYS A 111 1.28 2.79 -16.37
CA LYS A 111 1.90 1.56 -16.83
C LYS A 111 1.29 0.37 -16.10
N ALA A 112 0.60 -0.47 -16.86
CA ALA A 112 -0.15 -1.60 -16.34
C ALA A 112 -0.02 -2.80 -17.28
N ASN A 113 -0.29 -3.98 -16.74
CA ASN A 113 -0.40 -5.20 -17.50
C ASN A 113 -1.82 -5.37 -18.08
N PRO A 114 -2.01 -6.22 -19.11
CA PRO A 114 -3.34 -6.42 -19.73
C PRO A 114 -4.44 -6.93 -18.80
N GLN A 115 -4.10 -7.60 -17.68
CA GLN A 115 -5.08 -8.10 -16.71
C GLN A 115 -5.64 -7.04 -15.76
N ASP A 116 -4.97 -5.88 -15.66
CA ASP A 116 -5.30 -4.85 -14.67
C ASP A 116 -6.58 -4.12 -15.01
N ALA A 117 -7.26 -3.64 -13.95
CA ALA A 117 -8.46 -2.83 -14.10
C ALA A 117 -8.15 -1.36 -13.88
N LEU A 118 -8.05 -0.64 -14.99
CA LEU A 118 -7.98 0.80 -15.00
C LEU A 118 -9.38 1.38 -15.07
N ALA A 119 -9.68 2.34 -14.20
CA ALA A 119 -10.90 3.12 -14.31
C ALA A 119 -10.88 3.96 -15.60
N GLY A 120 -12.07 4.35 -16.09
CA GLY A 120 -12.23 5.10 -17.34
C GLY A 120 -11.72 6.54 -17.28
N ASP A 121 -11.15 6.93 -16.14
CA ASP A 121 -10.53 8.23 -15.86
C ASP A 121 -9.00 8.20 -16.04
N CYS A 122 -8.42 7.11 -16.56
CA CYS A 122 -7.00 7.02 -16.88
C CYS A 122 -6.76 7.34 -18.37
N GLU A 123 -5.98 8.39 -18.68
CA GLU A 123 -5.83 8.89 -20.06
C GLU A 123 -4.76 8.17 -20.88
N VAL A 124 -3.54 8.02 -20.34
CA VAL A 124 -2.40 7.45 -21.06
C VAL A 124 -2.03 6.09 -20.50
N THR A 125 -2.46 5.02 -21.17
CA THR A 125 -2.15 3.65 -20.76
C THR A 125 -1.04 3.07 -21.62
N LYS A 126 0.10 2.73 -21.02
CA LYS A 126 1.18 1.97 -21.67
C LYS A 126 1.14 0.53 -21.16
N ALA A 127 0.68 -0.39 -22.02
CA ALA A 127 0.74 -1.81 -21.71
C ALA A 127 2.19 -2.33 -21.86
N ALA A 128 2.75 -2.88 -20.80
CA ALA A 128 3.97 -3.68 -20.93
C ALA A 128 3.61 -5.08 -21.45
N PRO A 129 4.47 -5.70 -22.28
CA PRO A 129 4.31 -7.10 -22.63
C PRO A 129 4.44 -7.96 -21.37
N LEU A 130 3.54 -8.94 -21.22
CA LEU A 130 3.63 -9.99 -20.20
C LEU A 130 5.03 -10.64 -20.29
N LYS A 131 5.74 -10.73 -19.16
CA LYS A 131 7.06 -11.41 -19.10
C LYS A 131 6.89 -12.91 -18.85
#